data_AF-A0A2E9KW58-F1
#
_entry.id   AF-A0A2E9KW58-F1
#
_cell.length_a   1.000
_cell.length_b   1.000
_cell.length_c   1.000
_cell.angle_alpha   90.00
_cell.angle_beta   90.00
_cell.angle_gamma   90.00
#
_symmetry.space_group_name_H-M   'P 1'
#
loop_
_entity.id
_entity.type
_entity.pdbx_description
1 polymer ?
#
loop_
_entity_poly.entity_id
_entity_poly.type
_entity_poly.pdbx_seq_one_letter_code
_entity_poly.pdbx_strand_id
1 'polypeptide(L)'
;MNFASLVDWIKKIEELGYPWTLQKNPKGVSRCLLSSSSLFCKLAKIYSNHFTADKERLRDTILSFSREDGMLEDIPGDNKAITQLNIVSETRQSFSGLINLGFEVPKFDCSSFFKEPLYFMKDSEWRNPWGAGAHLSHYLFFMTRSGQSDKVDEVLKNLERFEQPEGWYYKTCPDPHTLVNGVMKVMTAFDAANVPISKKNIKGILEFVFSYTNVHGGCGIYDLVYILDRCIDFGVRVNECEDLLHLCYKEILSHQQADGGFSFSRNCCQTLYYLKKISDPYPCGDIHGTTLFSMALVRIDNRLKLGLNLCPAVT
;
A
#
# COMPACT_ATOMS: atom_id res chain seq x y z
N MET A 1 10.47 6.61 19.05
CA MET A 1 9.93 7.48 17.97
C MET A 1 9.92 8.91 18.48
N ASN A 2 10.45 9.85 17.70
CA ASN A 2 10.19 11.26 17.96
C ASN A 2 8.83 11.63 17.34
N PHE A 3 7.77 11.49 18.14
CA PHE A 3 6.41 11.62 17.64
C PHE A 3 6.04 13.07 17.29
N ALA A 4 6.48 14.02 18.12
CA ALA A 4 6.23 15.44 17.90
C ALA A 4 6.86 15.92 16.57
N SER A 5 8.08 15.49 16.26
CA SER A 5 8.71 15.84 14.98
C SER A 5 8.00 15.22 13.78
N LEU A 6 7.43 14.02 13.92
CA LEU A 6 6.68 13.38 12.84
C LEU A 6 5.38 14.14 12.54
N VAL A 7 4.64 14.55 13.57
CA VAL A 7 3.44 15.38 13.39
C VAL A 7 3.78 16.74 12.76
N ASP A 8 4.89 17.35 13.19
CA ASP A 8 5.40 18.58 12.57
C ASP A 8 5.79 18.38 11.09
N TRP A 9 6.42 17.25 10.76
CA TRP A 9 6.73 16.87 9.38
C TRP A 9 5.47 16.77 8.52
N ILE A 10 4.42 16.09 9.02
CA ILE A 10 3.12 15.95 8.32
C ILE A 10 2.51 17.33 8.04
N LYS A 11 2.50 18.24 9.03
CA LYS A 11 1.98 19.61 8.85
C LYS A 11 2.72 20.37 7.77
N LYS A 12 4.05 20.33 7.78
CA LYS A 12 4.89 21.01 6.78
C LYS A 12 4.65 20.47 5.36
N ILE A 13 4.43 19.16 5.22
CA ILE A 13 4.08 18.56 3.93
C ILE A 13 2.74 19.11 3.42
N GLU A 14 1.71 19.22 4.26
CA GLU A 14 0.42 19.81 3.87
C GLU A 14 0.55 21.30 3.51
N GLU A 15 1.26 22.09 4.34
CA GLU A 15 1.51 23.51 4.11
C GLU A 15 2.16 23.76 2.75
N LEU A 16 3.11 22.90 2.36
CA LEU A 16 3.84 22.98 1.09
C LEU A 16 3.08 22.38 -0.10
N GLY A 17 1.87 21.88 0.08
CA GLY A 17 1.07 21.30 -1.01
C GLY A 17 1.48 19.88 -1.39
N TYR A 18 1.75 19.03 -0.39
CA TYR A 18 2.00 17.60 -0.53
C TYR A 18 3.22 17.19 -1.38
N PRO A 19 4.39 17.85 -1.23
CA PRO A 19 5.60 17.42 -1.91
C PRO A 19 6.08 16.07 -1.37
N TRP A 20 6.78 15.29 -2.19
CA TRP A 20 7.31 13.98 -1.76
C TRP A 20 8.28 14.06 -0.58
N THR A 21 9.02 15.17 -0.42
CA THR A 21 9.98 15.41 0.65
C THR A 21 9.99 16.89 1.06
N LEU A 22 10.58 17.23 2.22
CA LEU A 22 10.75 18.62 2.68
C LEU A 22 12.01 19.33 2.13
N GLN A 23 12.77 18.69 1.23
CA GLN A 23 14.00 19.28 0.70
C GLN A 23 13.70 20.40 -0.29
N LYS A 24 14.33 21.56 -0.08
CA LYS A 24 14.18 22.77 -0.92
C LYS A 24 15.00 22.64 -2.20
N ASN A 25 14.56 21.85 -3.18
CA ASN A 25 15.07 21.97 -4.54
C ASN A 25 13.93 22.05 -5.58
N PRO A 26 13.54 23.26 -6.02
CA PRO A 26 12.44 23.47 -6.96
C PRO A 26 12.79 23.15 -8.42
N LYS A 27 14.04 22.78 -8.74
CA LYS A 27 14.43 22.34 -10.09
C LYS A 27 14.35 20.82 -10.21
N GLY A 28 13.10 20.32 -10.23
CA GLY A 28 12.73 18.90 -10.25
C GLY A 28 12.59 18.39 -8.81
N VAL A 29 11.43 17.97 -8.30
CA VAL A 29 10.38 17.16 -8.92
C VAL A 29 9.05 17.41 -8.17
N SER A 30 8.18 18.27 -8.70
CA SER A 30 6.74 18.32 -8.38
C SER A 30 5.97 17.43 -9.38
N ARG A 31 6.45 16.20 -9.59
CA ARG A 31 5.80 15.21 -10.46
C ARG A 31 5.08 14.20 -9.59
N CYS A 32 3.96 13.68 -10.06
CA CYS A 32 3.17 12.68 -9.34
C CYS A 32 2.45 13.26 -8.09
N LEU A 33 1.93 14.50 -8.17
CA LEU A 33 1.18 15.16 -7.08
C LEU A 33 -0.08 14.38 -6.67
N LEU A 34 -0.77 13.73 -7.61
CA LEU A 34 -1.88 12.83 -7.33
C LEU A 34 -1.42 11.71 -6.39
N SER A 35 -0.30 11.06 -6.71
CA SER A 35 0.23 9.95 -5.91
C SER A 35 0.63 10.41 -4.50
N SER A 36 1.32 11.55 -4.37
CA SER A 36 1.72 12.07 -3.06
C SER A 36 0.51 12.50 -2.22
N SER A 37 -0.45 13.20 -2.82
CA SER A 37 -1.69 13.62 -2.16
C SER A 37 -2.52 12.42 -1.69
N SER A 38 -2.62 11.38 -2.52
CA SER A 38 -3.35 10.16 -2.19
C SER A 38 -2.69 9.34 -1.08
N LEU A 39 -1.35 9.30 -1.01
CA LEU A 39 -0.64 8.76 0.16
C LEU A 39 -0.85 9.62 1.41
N PHE A 40 -0.85 10.94 1.25
CA PHE A 40 -1.05 11.86 2.37
C PHE A 40 -2.43 11.69 3.01
N CYS A 41 -3.47 11.37 2.24
CA CYS A 41 -4.79 11.02 2.78
C CYS A 41 -4.73 9.89 3.83
N LYS A 42 -3.83 8.92 3.63
CA LYS A 42 -3.61 7.84 4.62
C LYS A 42 -2.95 8.37 5.88
N LEU A 43 -1.96 9.26 5.77
CA LEU A 43 -1.34 9.92 6.92
C LEU A 43 -2.36 10.76 7.69
N ALA A 44 -3.16 11.56 6.99
CA ALA A 44 -4.25 12.34 7.58
C ALA A 44 -5.23 11.46 8.36
N LYS A 45 -5.57 10.28 7.83
CA LYS A 45 -6.39 9.29 8.56
C LYS A 45 -5.65 8.72 9.76
N ILE A 46 -4.41 8.25 9.58
CA ILE A 46 -3.64 7.56 10.62
C ILE A 46 -3.40 8.46 11.84
N TYR A 47 -3.08 9.73 11.59
CA TYR A 47 -2.77 10.71 12.62
C TYR A 47 -3.95 11.60 12.99
N SER A 48 -5.20 11.21 12.70
CA SER A 48 -6.37 12.06 12.94
C SER A 48 -6.60 12.45 14.41
N ASN A 49 -6.02 11.71 15.34
CA ASN A 49 -6.05 12.02 16.78
C ASN A 49 -5.00 13.08 17.19
N HIS A 50 -4.08 13.41 16.30
CA HIS A 50 -2.90 14.24 16.57
C HIS A 50 -2.74 15.41 15.59
N PHE A 51 -3.45 15.35 14.46
CA PHE A 51 -3.38 16.28 13.35
C PHE A 51 -4.73 16.35 12.64
N THR A 52 -5.21 17.56 12.37
CA THR A 52 -6.42 17.80 11.57
C THR A 52 -6.01 18.29 10.19
N ALA A 53 -6.15 17.43 9.19
CA ALA A 53 -5.84 17.74 7.80
C ALA A 53 -6.93 18.61 7.14
N ASP A 54 -6.53 19.38 6.14
CA ASP A 54 -7.44 20.04 5.20
C ASP A 54 -7.98 19.03 4.17
N LYS A 55 -9.03 18.32 4.59
CA LYS A 55 -9.64 17.25 3.79
C LYS A 55 -10.23 17.73 2.47
N GLU A 56 -10.80 18.94 2.45
CA GLU A 56 -11.41 19.50 1.25
C GLU A 56 -10.34 19.81 0.21
N ARG A 57 -9.22 20.44 0.63
CA ARG A 57 -8.08 20.68 -0.27
C ARG A 57 -7.49 19.39 -0.82
N LEU A 58 -7.35 18.34 -0.01
CA LEU A 58 -6.90 17.01 -0.47
C LEU A 58 -7.86 16.43 -1.51
N ARG A 59 -9.17 16.46 -1.23
CA ARG A 59 -10.19 15.97 -2.16
C ARG A 59 -10.12 16.71 -3.48
N ASP A 60 -10.12 18.04 -3.45
CA ASP A 60 -10.14 18.87 -4.64
C ASP A 60 -8.85 18.71 -5.46
N THR A 61 -7.71 18.56 -4.78
CA THR A 61 -6.43 18.23 -5.43
C THR A 61 -6.52 16.89 -6.17
N ILE A 62 -7.00 15.83 -5.51
CA ILE A 62 -7.14 14.50 -6.13
C ILE A 62 -8.11 14.54 -7.32
N LEU A 63 -9.28 15.16 -7.14
CA LEU A 63 -10.31 15.20 -8.17
C LEU A 63 -9.95 16.07 -9.38
N SER A 64 -9.00 17.00 -9.25
CA SER A 64 -8.46 17.76 -10.39
C SER A 64 -7.75 16.90 -11.45
N PHE A 65 -7.40 15.66 -11.10
CA PHE A 65 -6.79 14.68 -12.01
C PHE A 65 -7.80 13.72 -12.65
N SER A 66 -9.10 14.03 -12.55
CA SER A 66 -10.16 13.18 -13.11
C SER A 66 -10.22 13.24 -14.62
N ARG A 67 -10.31 12.06 -15.23
CA ARG A 67 -10.59 11.85 -16.65
C ARG A 67 -12.10 11.81 -16.90
N GLU A 68 -12.48 11.81 -18.18
CA GLU A 68 -13.89 11.67 -18.59
C GLU A 68 -14.53 10.35 -18.12
N ASP A 69 -13.73 9.28 -18.06
CA ASP A 69 -14.16 7.97 -17.56
C ASP A 69 -14.18 7.88 -16.02
N GLY A 70 -13.89 8.99 -15.32
CA GLY A 70 -13.82 9.06 -13.85
C GLY A 70 -12.60 8.39 -13.23
N MET A 71 -11.71 7.80 -14.05
CA MET A 71 -10.41 7.33 -13.59
C MET A 71 -9.47 8.54 -13.39
N LEU A 72 -8.40 8.34 -12.64
CA LEU A 72 -7.48 9.40 -12.25
C LEU A 72 -6.11 9.19 -12.90
N GLU A 73 -5.54 10.26 -13.43
CA GLU A 73 -4.25 10.24 -14.13
C GLU A 73 -3.46 11.51 -13.84
N ASP A 74 -2.24 11.35 -13.35
CA ASP A 74 -1.37 12.51 -13.07
C ASP A 74 -0.58 12.99 -14.29
N ILE A 75 0.27 12.08 -14.80
CA ILE A 75 1.16 12.34 -15.91
C ILE A 75 0.96 11.21 -16.91
N PRO A 76 0.51 11.50 -18.15
CA PRO A 76 0.47 10.53 -19.22
C PRO A 76 1.87 9.97 -19.45
N GLY A 77 2.02 8.64 -19.38
CA GLY A 77 3.30 8.00 -19.66
C GLY A 77 3.61 7.98 -21.17
N ASP A 78 4.90 7.91 -21.51
CA ASP A 78 5.37 7.82 -22.90
C ASP A 78 5.00 6.47 -23.57
N ASN A 79 4.71 5.45 -22.77
CA ASN A 79 4.30 4.12 -23.23
C ASN A 79 2.86 3.83 -22.81
N LYS A 80 1.96 3.67 -23.78
CA LYS A 80 0.53 3.43 -23.57
C LYS A 80 0.21 2.29 -22.59
N ALA A 81 0.98 1.20 -22.60
CA ALA A 81 0.75 0.08 -21.69
C ALA A 81 1.11 0.44 -20.23
N ILE A 82 2.24 1.12 -20.03
CA ILE A 82 2.68 1.62 -18.72
C ILE A 82 1.68 2.68 -18.22
N THR A 83 1.22 3.57 -19.10
CA THR A 83 0.19 4.56 -18.80
C THR A 83 -1.09 3.91 -18.30
N GLN A 84 -1.57 2.86 -18.97
CA GLN A 84 -2.78 2.15 -18.54
C GLN A 84 -2.65 1.52 -17.15
N LEU A 85 -1.52 0.86 -16.85
CA LEU A 85 -1.29 0.27 -15.53
C LEU A 85 -1.17 1.34 -14.43
N ASN A 86 -0.56 2.47 -14.76
CA ASN A 86 -0.42 3.60 -13.84
C ASN A 86 -1.77 4.22 -13.52
N ILE A 87 -2.66 4.42 -14.51
CA ILE A 87 -4.02 4.96 -14.27
C ILE A 87 -4.78 4.08 -13.28
N VAL A 88 -4.77 2.76 -13.47
CA VAL A 88 -5.46 1.81 -12.56
C VAL A 88 -4.93 1.94 -11.14
N SER A 89 -3.60 2.00 -10.99
CA SER A 89 -2.93 2.07 -9.69
C SER A 89 -3.16 3.42 -9.00
N GLU A 90 -2.97 4.52 -9.72
CA GLU A 90 -3.21 5.90 -9.25
C GLU A 90 -4.67 6.09 -8.85
N THR A 91 -5.62 5.62 -9.66
CA THR A 91 -7.06 5.68 -9.35
C THR A 91 -7.39 4.91 -8.09
N ARG A 92 -6.96 3.65 -7.99
CA ARG A 92 -7.25 2.80 -6.83
C ARG A 92 -6.70 3.41 -5.54
N GLN A 93 -5.46 3.92 -5.59
CA GLN A 93 -4.83 4.57 -4.46
C GLN A 93 -5.55 5.85 -4.04
N SER A 94 -5.97 6.65 -5.00
CA SER A 94 -6.67 7.92 -4.77
C SER A 94 -8.07 7.71 -4.23
N PHE A 95 -8.80 6.73 -4.75
CA PHE A 95 -10.11 6.34 -4.20
C PHE A 95 -9.99 5.83 -2.77
N SER A 96 -8.97 5.03 -2.46
CA SER A 96 -8.64 4.65 -1.08
C SER A 96 -8.33 5.89 -0.22
N GLY A 97 -7.62 6.88 -0.76
CA GLY A 97 -7.39 8.17 -0.11
C GLY A 97 -8.68 8.91 0.23
N LEU A 98 -9.58 9.08 -0.74
CA LEU A 98 -10.89 9.72 -0.55
C LEU A 98 -11.73 9.02 0.53
N ILE A 99 -11.79 7.67 0.49
CA ILE A 99 -12.48 6.86 1.52
C ILE A 99 -11.88 7.10 2.90
N ASN A 100 -10.55 7.17 3.02
CA ASN A 100 -9.87 7.43 4.28
C ASN A 100 -10.20 8.81 4.88
N LEU A 101 -10.50 9.80 4.03
CA LEU A 101 -10.94 11.12 4.48
C LEU A 101 -12.44 11.17 4.84
N GLY A 102 -13.21 10.16 4.42
CA GLY A 102 -14.65 10.07 4.62
C GLY A 102 -15.49 10.54 3.43
N PHE A 103 -14.88 10.68 2.24
CA PHE A 103 -15.59 11.04 1.02
C PHE A 103 -16.05 9.80 0.24
N GLU A 104 -17.11 9.97 -0.54
CA GLU A 104 -17.49 9.00 -1.56
C GLU A 104 -16.51 9.03 -2.72
N VAL A 105 -16.36 7.88 -3.38
CA VAL A 105 -15.59 7.80 -4.63
C VAL A 105 -16.45 8.34 -5.78
N PRO A 106 -15.86 9.08 -6.74
CA PRO A 106 -16.61 9.54 -7.92
C PRO A 106 -17.10 8.35 -8.75
N LYS A 107 -18.09 8.60 -9.62
CA LYS A 107 -18.49 7.60 -10.62
C LYS A 107 -17.32 7.35 -11.58
N PHE A 108 -17.09 6.10 -11.94
CA PHE A 108 -15.98 5.68 -12.79
C PHE A 108 -16.37 4.52 -13.70
N ASP A 109 -15.66 4.36 -14.81
CA ASP A 109 -15.70 3.20 -15.70
C ASP A 109 -14.29 2.63 -15.91
N CYS A 110 -14.06 1.43 -15.38
CA CYS A 110 -12.79 0.71 -15.53
C CYS A 110 -12.86 -0.43 -16.58
N SER A 111 -13.97 -0.57 -17.31
CA SER A 111 -14.20 -1.68 -18.25
C SER A 111 -13.14 -1.77 -19.36
N SER A 112 -12.60 -0.62 -19.78
CA SER A 112 -11.55 -0.57 -20.80
C SER A 112 -10.22 -1.15 -20.33
N PHE A 113 -9.98 -1.23 -19.02
CA PHE A 113 -8.75 -1.73 -18.38
C PHE A 113 -8.82 -3.21 -18.01
N PHE A 114 -10.02 -3.75 -17.79
CA PHE A 114 -10.24 -5.14 -17.38
C PHE A 114 -11.07 -5.89 -18.41
N LYS A 115 -10.40 -6.36 -19.46
CA LYS A 115 -11.01 -7.14 -20.54
C LYS A 115 -10.86 -8.64 -20.31
N GLU A 116 -11.90 -9.40 -20.65
CA GLU A 116 -11.85 -10.85 -20.62
C GLU A 116 -11.13 -11.44 -21.86
N PRO A 117 -10.35 -12.52 -21.70
CA PRO A 117 -9.95 -13.12 -20.42
C PRO A 117 -9.01 -12.19 -19.63
N LEU A 118 -9.23 -12.05 -18.32
CA LEU A 118 -8.42 -11.18 -17.45
C LEU A 118 -6.92 -11.48 -17.60
N TYR A 119 -6.15 -10.48 -18.04
CA TYR A 119 -4.74 -10.64 -18.36
C TYR A 119 -3.91 -11.18 -17.18
N PHE A 120 -4.19 -10.71 -15.97
CA PHE A 120 -3.49 -11.10 -14.74
C PHE A 120 -3.88 -12.50 -14.23
N MET A 121 -4.87 -13.16 -14.84
CA MET A 121 -5.29 -14.53 -14.51
C MET A 121 -4.65 -15.59 -15.42
N LYS A 122 -3.71 -15.19 -16.30
CA LYS A 122 -2.94 -16.14 -17.12
C LYS A 122 -1.87 -16.82 -16.27
N ASP A 123 -1.62 -18.10 -16.53
CA ASP A 123 -0.58 -18.89 -15.84
C ASP A 123 0.82 -18.26 -15.90
N SER A 124 1.14 -17.54 -16.98
CA SER A 124 2.41 -16.82 -17.13
C SER A 124 2.60 -15.71 -16.10
N GLU A 125 1.53 -15.02 -15.73
CA GLU A 125 1.58 -13.90 -14.79
C GLU A 125 1.84 -14.38 -13.36
N TRP A 126 1.31 -15.55 -12.99
CA TRP A 126 1.50 -16.15 -11.67
C TRP A 126 2.86 -16.83 -11.47
N ARG A 127 3.79 -16.66 -12.41
CA ARG A 127 5.24 -16.81 -12.16
C ARG A 127 5.82 -15.61 -11.41
N ASN A 128 5.12 -14.47 -11.44
CA ASN A 128 5.39 -13.27 -10.66
C ASN A 128 4.13 -12.90 -9.84
N PRO A 129 3.89 -13.59 -8.71
CA PRO A 129 2.66 -13.37 -7.92
C PRO A 129 2.55 -11.97 -7.32
N TRP A 130 3.64 -11.23 -7.19
CA TRP A 130 3.60 -9.82 -6.80
C TRP A 130 2.83 -8.96 -7.81
N GLY A 131 3.16 -9.08 -9.10
CA GLY A 131 2.46 -8.37 -10.17
C GLY A 131 1.01 -8.83 -10.31
N ALA A 132 0.79 -10.15 -10.44
CA ALA A 132 -0.55 -10.72 -10.61
C ALA A 132 -1.47 -10.39 -9.42
N GLY A 133 -0.96 -10.51 -8.18
CA GLY A 133 -1.69 -10.18 -6.96
C GLY A 133 -2.04 -8.69 -6.87
N ALA A 134 -1.17 -7.78 -7.33
CA ALA A 134 -1.47 -6.35 -7.36
C ALA A 134 -2.64 -6.04 -8.30
N HIS A 135 -2.66 -6.63 -9.50
CA HIS A 135 -3.76 -6.47 -10.44
C HIS A 135 -5.06 -7.11 -9.97
N LEU A 136 -4.98 -8.28 -9.32
CA LEU A 136 -6.12 -8.89 -8.64
C LEU A 136 -6.71 -7.95 -7.57
N SER A 137 -5.86 -7.33 -6.74
CA SER A 137 -6.29 -6.37 -5.72
C SER A 137 -6.98 -5.15 -6.32
N HIS A 138 -6.47 -4.63 -7.44
CA HIS A 138 -7.13 -3.53 -8.15
C HIS A 138 -8.49 -3.96 -8.70
N TYR A 139 -8.56 -5.10 -9.39
CA TYR A 139 -9.80 -5.60 -9.97
C TYR A 139 -10.89 -5.80 -8.90
N LEU A 140 -10.56 -6.50 -7.82
CA LEU A 140 -11.49 -6.74 -6.72
C LEU A 140 -11.97 -5.44 -6.06
N PHE A 141 -11.08 -4.48 -5.86
CA PHE A 141 -11.45 -3.16 -5.36
C PHE A 141 -12.50 -2.49 -6.26
N PHE A 142 -12.25 -2.43 -7.57
CA PHE A 142 -13.18 -1.78 -8.51
C PHE A 142 -14.51 -2.53 -8.65
N MET A 143 -14.48 -3.86 -8.81
CA MET A 143 -15.72 -4.64 -8.94
C MET A 143 -16.60 -4.52 -7.70
N THR A 144 -16.01 -4.55 -6.50
CA THR A 144 -16.73 -4.34 -5.24
C THR A 144 -17.38 -2.96 -5.18
N ARG A 145 -16.65 -1.91 -5.59
CA ARG A 145 -17.18 -0.53 -5.59
C ARG A 145 -18.22 -0.27 -6.67
N SER A 146 -18.18 -1.00 -7.77
CA SER A 146 -19.22 -0.96 -8.80
C SER A 146 -20.40 -1.90 -8.52
N GLY A 147 -20.42 -2.61 -7.38
CA GLY A 147 -21.49 -3.56 -7.04
C GLY A 147 -21.54 -4.81 -7.91
N GLN A 148 -20.41 -5.20 -8.52
CA GLN A 148 -20.30 -6.37 -9.40
C GLN A 148 -19.84 -7.61 -8.60
N SER A 149 -20.67 -8.07 -7.64
CA SER A 149 -20.35 -9.22 -6.77
C SER A 149 -20.07 -10.50 -7.55
N ASP A 150 -20.82 -10.77 -8.62
CA ASP A 150 -20.65 -12.01 -9.42
C ASP A 150 -19.24 -12.11 -10.02
N LYS A 151 -18.66 -10.97 -10.42
CA LYS A 151 -17.28 -10.90 -10.94
C LYS A 151 -16.23 -11.10 -9.85
N VAL A 152 -16.51 -10.65 -8.62
CA VAL A 152 -15.66 -10.91 -7.45
C VAL A 152 -15.62 -12.41 -7.17
N ASP A 153 -16.78 -13.07 -7.14
CA ASP A 153 -16.87 -14.50 -6.87
C ASP A 153 -16.19 -15.33 -7.98
N GLU A 154 -16.40 -14.95 -9.24
CA GLU A 154 -15.78 -15.62 -10.39
C GLU A 154 -14.25 -15.54 -10.34
N VAL A 155 -13.68 -14.35 -10.10
CA VAL A 155 -12.22 -14.19 -10.09
C VAL A 155 -11.57 -14.89 -8.89
N LEU A 156 -12.23 -14.89 -7.73
CA LEU A 156 -11.75 -15.58 -6.54
C LEU A 156 -11.80 -17.10 -6.70
N LYS A 157 -12.86 -17.64 -7.31
CA LYS A 157 -12.90 -19.06 -7.68
C LYS A 157 -11.79 -19.40 -8.66
N ASN A 158 -11.53 -18.53 -9.64
CA ASN A 158 -10.44 -18.71 -10.59
C ASN A 158 -9.05 -18.64 -9.95
N LEU A 159 -8.88 -17.91 -8.84
CA LEU A 159 -7.64 -17.79 -8.09
C LEU A 159 -7.22 -19.11 -7.43
N GLU A 160 -8.17 -19.98 -7.06
CA GLU A 160 -7.91 -21.29 -6.41
C GLU A 160 -6.93 -22.14 -7.22
N ARG A 161 -6.88 -21.98 -8.56
CA ARG A 161 -5.93 -22.71 -9.43
C ARG A 161 -4.46 -22.39 -9.14
N PHE A 162 -4.18 -21.27 -8.48
CA PHE A 162 -2.83 -20.82 -8.12
C PHE A 162 -2.49 -21.11 -6.65
N GLU A 163 -3.49 -21.43 -5.84
CA GLU A 163 -3.31 -21.74 -4.42
C GLU A 163 -2.50 -23.02 -4.24
N GLN A 164 -1.51 -22.95 -3.36
CA GLN A 164 -0.62 -24.04 -3.00
C GLN A 164 -1.04 -24.64 -1.66
N PRO A 165 -0.70 -25.91 -1.38
CA PRO A 165 -1.03 -26.56 -0.10
C PRO A 165 -0.52 -25.80 1.13
N GLU A 166 0.56 -25.04 0.99
CA GLU A 166 1.19 -24.26 2.06
C GLU A 166 0.61 -22.83 2.19
N GLY A 167 -0.33 -22.46 1.31
CA GLY A 167 -1.06 -21.19 1.37
C GLY A 167 -0.59 -20.06 0.48
N TRP A 168 0.42 -20.33 -0.32
CA TRP A 168 0.93 -19.39 -1.30
C TRP A 168 0.10 -19.41 -2.58
N TYR A 169 0.23 -18.36 -3.38
CA TYR A 169 -0.42 -18.28 -4.69
C TYR A 169 0.65 -18.09 -5.75
N TYR A 170 0.91 -19.12 -6.56
CA TYR A 170 1.85 -19.06 -7.69
C TYR A 170 1.64 -20.23 -8.66
N LYS A 171 2.25 -20.14 -9.85
CA LYS A 171 2.46 -21.29 -10.75
C LYS A 171 3.86 -21.87 -10.69
N THR A 172 4.85 -21.03 -10.46
CA THR A 172 6.24 -21.44 -10.25
C THR A 172 6.72 -20.74 -8.99
N CYS A 173 7.29 -21.50 -8.05
CA CYS A 173 7.76 -20.95 -6.79
C CYS A 173 8.81 -19.85 -7.08
N PRO A 174 8.51 -18.58 -6.77
CA PRO A 174 9.42 -17.47 -7.04
C PRO A 174 10.49 -17.38 -5.93
N ASP A 175 11.36 -16.37 -6.02
CA ASP A 175 12.27 -16.07 -4.91
C ASP A 175 11.49 -15.66 -3.64
N PRO A 176 12.10 -15.83 -2.45
CA PRO A 176 11.47 -15.50 -1.17
C PRO A 176 10.85 -14.11 -1.05
N HIS A 177 11.50 -13.08 -1.58
CA HIS A 177 11.02 -11.71 -1.48
C HIS A 177 9.73 -11.55 -2.30
N THR A 178 9.75 -12.02 -3.55
CA THR A 178 8.56 -12.02 -4.42
C THR A 178 7.41 -12.85 -3.83
N LEU A 179 7.72 -13.95 -3.15
CA LEU A 179 6.72 -14.80 -2.48
C LEU A 179 5.96 -14.04 -1.38
N VAL A 180 6.70 -13.40 -0.46
CA VAL A 180 6.14 -12.58 0.64
C VAL A 180 5.33 -11.40 0.11
N ASN A 181 5.89 -10.68 -0.87
CA ASN A 181 5.21 -9.54 -1.48
C ASN A 181 3.92 -9.99 -2.21
N GLY A 182 3.97 -11.13 -2.90
CA GLY A 182 2.81 -11.70 -3.61
C GLY A 182 1.66 -12.06 -2.68
N VAL A 183 1.93 -12.76 -1.57
CA VAL A 183 0.86 -13.15 -0.65
C VAL A 183 0.21 -11.95 0.03
N MET A 184 0.99 -10.92 0.38
CA MET A 184 0.44 -9.68 0.93
C MET A 184 -0.54 -9.03 -0.06
N LYS A 185 -0.20 -8.99 -1.36
CA LYS A 185 -1.10 -8.44 -2.39
C LYS A 185 -2.39 -9.24 -2.51
N VAL A 186 -2.33 -10.57 -2.46
CA VAL A 186 -3.53 -11.41 -2.43
C VAL A 186 -4.37 -11.11 -1.19
N MET A 187 -3.78 -11.11 0.01
CA MET A 187 -4.51 -10.78 1.24
C MET A 187 -5.17 -9.39 1.19
N THR A 188 -4.48 -8.40 0.62
CA THR A 188 -5.02 -7.05 0.39
C THR A 188 -6.17 -7.06 -0.62
N ALA A 189 -6.16 -7.97 -1.60
CA ALA A 189 -7.25 -8.16 -2.54
C ALA A 189 -8.53 -8.67 -1.85
N PHE A 190 -8.38 -9.65 -0.95
CA PHE A 190 -9.47 -10.14 -0.10
C PHE A 190 -10.04 -9.03 0.80
N ASP A 191 -9.17 -8.24 1.44
CA ASP A 191 -9.60 -7.08 2.24
C ASP A 191 -10.35 -6.03 1.40
N ALA A 192 -9.86 -5.73 0.20
CA ALA A 192 -10.50 -4.78 -0.71
C ALA A 192 -11.90 -5.23 -1.15
N ALA A 193 -12.12 -6.54 -1.25
CA ALA A 193 -13.41 -7.15 -1.54
C ALA A 193 -14.30 -7.37 -0.30
N ASN A 194 -13.78 -7.12 0.91
CA ASN A 194 -14.42 -7.48 2.16
C ASN A 194 -14.78 -8.98 2.23
N VAL A 195 -13.91 -9.84 1.69
CA VAL A 195 -14.06 -11.30 1.70
C VAL A 195 -13.06 -11.89 2.70
N PRO A 196 -13.48 -12.80 3.60
CA PRO A 196 -12.57 -13.42 4.54
C PRO A 196 -11.56 -14.34 3.82
N ILE A 197 -10.29 -14.22 4.18
CA ILE A 197 -9.27 -15.19 3.73
C ILE A 197 -9.40 -16.50 4.52
N SER A 198 -9.19 -17.62 3.83
CA SER A 198 -9.21 -18.94 4.46
C SER A 198 -8.07 -19.12 5.47
N LYS A 199 -8.40 -19.64 6.65
CA LYS A 199 -7.40 -19.98 7.69
C LYS A 199 -6.51 -21.16 7.30
N LYS A 200 -6.93 -21.99 6.34
CA LYS A 200 -6.37 -23.33 6.03
C LYS A 200 -4.85 -23.34 5.84
N ASN A 201 -4.29 -22.18 5.51
CA ASN A 201 -3.05 -22.04 4.79
C ASN A 201 -2.08 -21.00 5.40
N ILE A 202 -2.44 -20.45 6.57
CA ILE A 202 -1.66 -19.40 7.24
C ILE A 202 -0.45 -19.95 7.99
N LYS A 203 -0.51 -21.21 8.42
CA LYS A 203 0.60 -21.88 9.09
C LYS A 203 1.83 -22.03 8.18
N GLY A 204 1.64 -22.44 6.92
CA GLY A 204 2.73 -22.61 5.95
C GLY A 204 3.39 -21.27 5.60
N ILE A 205 2.60 -20.21 5.50
CA ILE A 205 3.10 -18.84 5.33
C ILE A 205 4.03 -18.44 6.50
N LEU A 206 3.61 -18.71 7.75
CA LEU A 206 4.42 -18.39 8.92
C LEU A 206 5.72 -19.18 9.00
N GLU A 207 5.68 -20.49 8.77
CA GLU A 207 6.89 -21.33 8.82
C GLU A 207 7.98 -20.77 7.91
N PHE A 208 7.59 -20.33 6.72
CA PHE A 208 8.48 -19.65 5.79
C PHE A 208 8.94 -18.28 6.30
N VAL A 209 8.03 -17.42 6.77
CA VAL A 209 8.36 -16.07 7.27
C VAL A 209 9.37 -16.14 8.42
N PHE A 210 9.22 -17.08 9.36
CA PHE A 210 10.17 -17.27 10.46
C PHE A 210 11.55 -17.77 9.98
N SER A 211 11.60 -18.48 8.86
CA SER A 211 12.86 -18.93 8.24
C SER A 211 13.54 -17.83 7.41
N TYR A 212 12.80 -16.77 7.05
CA TYR A 212 13.27 -15.72 6.16
C TYR A 212 13.69 -14.46 6.92
N THR A 213 15.00 -14.24 7.02
CA THR A 213 15.58 -13.16 7.84
C THR A 213 15.91 -11.86 7.08
N ASN A 214 15.70 -11.81 5.75
CA ASN A 214 16.17 -10.71 4.90
C ASN A 214 15.04 -9.77 4.48
N VAL A 215 14.38 -9.14 5.45
CA VAL A 215 13.37 -8.11 5.17
C VAL A 215 14.02 -6.73 5.31
N HIS A 216 14.17 -6.03 4.20
CA HIS A 216 14.79 -4.70 4.14
C HIS A 216 13.88 -3.70 3.41
N GLY A 217 13.97 -2.41 3.80
CA GLY A 217 13.24 -1.31 3.15
C GLY A 217 11.77 -1.21 3.54
N GLY A 218 11.14 -0.09 3.16
CA GLY A 218 9.77 0.24 3.56
C GLY A 218 8.71 -0.79 3.16
N CYS A 219 8.73 -1.29 1.92
CA CYS A 219 7.76 -2.29 1.47
C CYS A 219 7.91 -3.62 2.22
N GLY A 220 9.14 -4.15 2.31
CA GLY A 220 9.36 -5.45 2.94
C GLY A 220 8.91 -5.47 4.40
N ILE A 221 9.26 -4.42 5.16
CA ILE A 221 8.89 -4.31 6.58
C ILE A 221 7.37 -4.23 6.75
N TYR A 222 6.70 -3.40 5.95
CA TYR A 222 5.23 -3.30 6.00
C TYR A 222 4.56 -4.63 5.64
N ASP A 223 5.04 -5.32 4.60
CA ASP A 223 4.49 -6.60 4.15
C ASP A 223 4.62 -7.67 5.23
N LEU A 224 5.78 -7.74 5.88
CA LEU A 224 6.01 -8.63 7.02
C LEU A 224 5.05 -8.32 8.17
N VAL A 225 4.94 -7.04 8.57
CA VAL A 225 4.03 -6.61 9.65
C VAL A 225 2.58 -6.99 9.32
N TYR A 226 2.15 -6.78 8.07
CA TYR A 226 0.81 -7.14 7.63
C TYR A 226 0.56 -8.65 7.77
N ILE A 227 1.51 -9.50 7.34
CA ILE A 227 1.37 -10.95 7.46
C ILE A 227 1.32 -11.38 8.93
N LEU A 228 2.22 -10.86 9.79
CA LEU A 228 2.25 -11.18 11.21
C LEU A 228 0.95 -10.77 11.92
N ASP A 229 0.44 -9.58 11.62
CA ASP A 229 -0.84 -9.07 12.13
C ASP A 229 -2.01 -10.01 11.78
N ARG A 230 -2.06 -10.49 10.53
CA ARG A 230 -3.06 -11.47 10.11
C ARG A 230 -2.90 -12.80 10.83
N CYS A 231 -1.68 -13.27 11.03
CA CYS A 231 -1.43 -14.52 11.74
C CYS A 231 -1.96 -14.49 13.18
N ILE A 232 -1.82 -13.34 13.85
CA ILE A 232 -2.39 -13.11 15.17
C ILE A 232 -3.93 -13.17 15.13
N ASP A 233 -4.59 -12.59 14.12
CA ASP A 233 -6.06 -12.69 13.96
C ASP A 233 -6.56 -14.14 13.90
N PHE A 234 -5.75 -15.04 13.32
CA PHE A 234 -6.08 -16.45 13.25
C PHE A 234 -5.61 -17.27 14.47
N GLY A 235 -4.99 -16.63 15.45
CA GLY A 235 -4.49 -17.25 16.67
C GLY A 235 -3.31 -18.20 16.44
N VAL A 236 -2.50 -17.95 15.41
CA VAL A 236 -1.37 -18.82 15.04
C VAL A 236 -0.07 -18.22 15.53
N ARG A 237 0.67 -18.94 16.39
CA ARG A 237 2.02 -18.54 16.87
C ARG A 237 2.09 -17.09 17.38
N VAL A 238 1.08 -16.71 18.18
CA VAL A 238 0.82 -15.32 18.57
C VAL A 238 2.04 -14.69 19.22
N ASN A 239 2.62 -15.33 20.24
CA ASN A 239 3.77 -14.79 20.96
C ASN A 239 4.98 -14.57 20.04
N GLU A 240 5.27 -15.52 19.15
CA GLU A 240 6.41 -15.37 18.23
C GLU A 240 6.16 -14.29 17.18
N CYS A 241 4.91 -14.08 16.77
CA CYS A 241 4.54 -12.97 15.91
C CYS A 241 4.72 -11.63 16.65
N GLU A 242 4.31 -11.53 17.91
CA GLU A 242 4.49 -10.33 18.73
C GLU A 242 5.98 -9.99 18.95
N ASP A 243 6.81 -10.99 19.20
CA ASP A 243 8.27 -10.82 19.30
C ASP A 243 8.86 -10.27 17.99
N LEU A 244 8.44 -10.79 16.83
CA LEU A 244 8.87 -10.26 15.54
C LEU A 244 8.32 -8.84 15.28
N LEU A 245 7.07 -8.54 15.66
CA LEU A 245 6.51 -7.19 15.56
C LEU A 245 7.30 -6.19 16.39
N HIS A 246 7.83 -6.58 17.56
CA HIS A 246 8.74 -5.75 18.35
C HIS A 246 10.07 -5.47 17.62
N LEU A 247 10.59 -6.43 16.87
CA LEU A 247 11.78 -6.21 16.02
C LEU A 247 11.47 -5.28 14.84
N CYS A 248 10.34 -5.50 14.16
CA CYS A 248 9.87 -4.61 13.10
C CYS A 248 9.69 -3.18 13.63
N TYR A 249 9.11 -3.01 14.81
CA TYR A 249 8.97 -1.69 15.44
C TYR A 249 10.32 -0.98 15.56
N LYS A 250 11.33 -1.65 16.13
CA LYS A 250 12.69 -1.08 16.27
C LYS A 250 13.31 -0.74 14.91
N GLU A 251 13.13 -1.61 13.94
CA GLU A 251 13.62 -1.40 12.58
C GLU A 251 12.97 -0.17 11.94
N ILE A 252 11.65 -0.02 12.04
CA ILE A 252 10.90 1.14 11.54
C ILE A 252 11.46 2.43 12.14
N LEU A 253 11.72 2.45 13.46
CA LEU A 253 12.28 3.63 14.11
C LEU A 253 13.66 4.01 13.57
N SER A 254 14.45 3.07 13.07
CA SER A 254 15.75 3.35 12.45
C SER A 254 15.65 4.07 11.10
N HIS A 255 14.46 4.11 10.49
CA HIS A 255 14.18 4.87 9.27
C HIS A 255 13.73 6.30 9.54
N GLN A 256 13.49 6.69 10.79
CA GLN A 256 13.07 8.05 11.12
C GLN A 256 14.25 9.02 10.92
N GLN A 257 14.02 10.06 10.13
CA GLN A 257 15.03 11.04 9.75
C GLN A 257 14.98 12.27 10.66
N ALA A 258 16.01 13.12 10.56
CA ALA A 258 16.14 14.33 11.38
C ALA A 258 15.04 15.37 11.11
N ASP A 259 14.42 15.34 9.93
CA ASP A 259 13.27 16.18 9.58
C ASP A 259 11.95 15.70 10.21
N GLY A 260 11.95 14.50 10.83
CA GLY A 260 10.83 13.91 11.54
C GLY A 260 10.10 12.81 10.77
N GLY A 261 10.14 12.83 9.43
CA GLY A 261 9.53 11.82 8.57
C GLY A 261 10.32 10.51 8.54
N PHE A 262 9.79 9.50 7.87
CA PHE A 262 10.53 8.26 7.62
C PHE A 262 10.98 8.19 6.15
N SER A 263 12.19 7.69 5.93
CA SER A 263 12.74 7.46 4.60
C SER A 263 12.50 6.02 4.14
N PHE A 264 12.12 5.81 2.88
CA PHE A 264 11.85 4.48 2.33
C PHE A 264 13.02 3.49 2.53
N SER A 265 14.25 3.97 2.40
CA SER A 265 15.49 3.27 2.76
C SER A 265 16.17 4.01 3.91
N ARG A 266 16.92 3.33 4.80
CA ARG A 266 17.42 3.88 6.08
C ARG A 266 18.08 5.27 6.01
N ASN A 267 18.70 5.65 4.89
CA ASN A 267 19.30 6.97 4.69
C ASN A 267 19.05 7.55 3.29
N CYS A 268 17.95 7.14 2.63
CA CYS A 268 17.63 7.61 1.30
C CYS A 268 16.12 7.61 1.09
N CYS A 269 15.57 8.76 0.71
CA CYS A 269 14.19 8.86 0.26
C CYS A 269 13.95 8.04 -1.01
N GLN A 270 12.69 7.70 -1.26
CA GLN A 270 12.32 7.05 -2.51
C GLN A 270 12.55 7.98 -3.71
N THR A 271 13.15 7.45 -4.77
CA THR A 271 13.45 8.22 -6.00
C THR A 271 12.47 7.93 -7.13
N LEU A 272 11.81 6.76 -7.10
CA LEU A 272 10.87 6.30 -8.11
C LEU A 272 9.52 5.89 -7.49
N TYR A 273 8.43 6.26 -8.13
CA TYR A 273 7.08 5.77 -7.81
C TYR A 273 6.31 5.50 -9.10
N TYR A 274 5.75 4.29 -9.25
CA TYR A 274 5.14 3.83 -10.51
C TYR A 274 6.01 4.09 -11.74
N LEU A 275 7.30 3.79 -11.62
CA LEU A 275 8.34 4.00 -12.64
C LEU A 275 8.61 5.47 -13.02
N LYS A 276 7.97 6.43 -12.32
CA LYS A 276 8.19 7.87 -12.51
C LYS A 276 9.19 8.37 -11.48
N LYS A 277 10.14 9.23 -11.89
CA LYS A 277 11.05 9.92 -10.97
C LYS A 277 10.24 10.91 -10.11
N ILE A 278 10.37 10.79 -8.78
CA ILE A 278 9.69 11.62 -7.78
C ILE A 278 10.64 12.43 -6.89
N SER A 279 11.90 12.00 -6.77
CA SER A 279 12.93 12.73 -6.01
C SER A 279 14.34 12.34 -6.45
N ASP A 280 15.33 13.09 -5.99
CA ASP A 280 16.75 12.68 -5.99
C ASP A 280 17.06 11.96 -4.66
N PRO A 281 18.14 11.17 -4.57
CA PRO A 281 18.44 10.38 -3.37
C PRO A 281 18.95 11.24 -2.21
N TYR A 282 18.03 11.79 -1.43
CA TYR A 282 18.34 12.60 -0.24
C TYR A 282 18.20 11.78 1.06
N PRO A 283 19.02 12.05 2.09
CA PRO A 283 18.86 11.46 3.42
C PRO A 283 17.76 12.19 4.20
N CYS A 284 16.52 12.09 3.75
CA CYS A 284 15.37 12.76 4.36
C CYS A 284 14.11 11.88 4.34
N GLY A 285 13.12 12.26 5.14
CA GLY A 285 11.82 11.61 5.13
C GLY A 285 11.10 11.84 3.81
N ASP A 286 10.33 10.85 3.40
CA ASP A 286 9.50 10.92 2.18
C ASP A 286 8.09 10.40 2.43
N ILE A 287 7.13 10.86 1.62
CA ILE A 287 5.73 10.46 1.76
C ILE A 287 5.55 8.94 1.63
N HIS A 288 6.29 8.26 0.76
CA HIS A 288 6.10 6.82 0.56
C HIS A 288 6.57 6.03 1.79
N GLY A 289 7.80 6.25 2.24
CA GLY A 289 8.35 5.66 3.44
C GLY A 289 7.49 5.99 4.67
N THR A 290 7.16 7.26 4.86
CA THR A 290 6.35 7.72 5.99
C THR A 290 4.97 7.08 6.02
N THR A 291 4.30 6.95 4.88
CA THR A 291 2.99 6.29 4.80
C THR A 291 3.09 4.79 5.09
N LEU A 292 4.01 4.06 4.46
CA LEU A 292 4.16 2.62 4.69
C LEU A 292 4.48 2.30 6.15
N PHE A 293 5.42 3.03 6.73
CA PHE A 293 5.80 2.82 8.12
C PHE A 293 4.71 3.25 9.09
N SER A 294 3.97 4.31 8.81
CA SER A 294 2.82 4.69 9.64
C SER A 294 1.71 3.64 9.58
N MET A 295 1.46 3.03 8.42
CA MET A 295 0.51 1.93 8.29
C MET A 295 0.97 0.68 9.08
N ALA A 296 2.27 0.37 9.06
CA ALA A 296 2.84 -0.70 9.89
C ALA A 296 2.71 -0.39 11.38
N LEU A 297 3.04 0.85 11.79
CA LEU A 297 2.98 1.30 13.18
C LEU A 297 1.57 1.22 13.76
N VAL A 298 0.53 1.51 12.98
CA VAL A 298 -0.86 1.34 13.44
C VAL A 298 -1.15 -0.12 13.80
N ARG A 299 -0.75 -1.07 12.93
CA ARG A 299 -0.97 -2.50 13.17
C ARG A 299 -0.19 -2.97 14.41
N ILE A 300 1.06 -2.55 14.52
CA ILE A 300 1.91 -2.84 15.68
C ILE A 300 1.31 -2.24 16.96
N ASP A 301 0.87 -0.97 16.94
CA ASP A 301 0.27 -0.30 18.10
C ASP A 301 -0.97 -1.04 18.58
N ASN A 302 -1.83 -1.48 17.66
CA ASN A 302 -3.04 -2.22 17.98
C ASN A 302 -2.76 -3.57 18.66
N ARG A 303 -1.71 -4.28 18.23
CA ARG A 303 -1.35 -5.59 18.81
C ARG A 303 -0.57 -5.47 20.10
N LEU A 304 0.46 -4.65 20.10
CA LEU A 304 1.39 -4.52 21.22
C LEU A 304 0.97 -3.47 22.25
N LYS A 305 -0.13 -2.74 21.99
CA LYS A 305 -0.70 -1.71 22.87
C LYS A 305 0.33 -0.65 23.26
N LEU A 306 1.05 -0.14 22.26
CA LEU A 306 2.15 0.82 22.46
C LEU A 306 1.65 2.20 22.93
N GLY A 307 0.36 2.49 22.77
CA GLY A 307 -0.25 3.75 23.18
C GLY A 307 0.04 4.90 22.22
N LEU A 308 0.31 4.61 20.94
CA LEU A 308 0.52 5.63 19.92
C LEU A 308 -0.79 6.31 19.51
N ASN A 309 -1.93 5.67 19.79
CA ASN A 309 -3.27 6.19 19.53
C ASN A 309 -3.48 6.56 18.05
N LEU A 310 -3.05 5.65 17.17
CA LEU A 310 -3.13 5.79 15.71
C LEU A 310 -4.40 5.16 15.16
N CYS A 311 -4.92 5.69 14.06
CA CYS A 311 -6.14 5.20 13.41
C CYS A 311 -5.81 4.29 12.21
N PRO A 312 -6.52 3.17 12.01
CA PRO A 312 -6.36 2.37 10.80
C PRO A 312 -6.83 3.14 9.56
N ALA A 313 -6.00 3.07 8.51
CA ALA A 313 -6.36 3.52 7.17
C ALA A 313 -6.69 2.31 6.29
N VAL A 314 -7.68 2.47 5.43
CA VAL A 314 -8.02 1.51 4.38
C VAL A 314 -6.85 1.42 3.42
N THR A 315 -6.42 0.19 3.14
CA THR A 315 -5.34 -0.08 2.20
C THR A 315 -5.76 0.25 0.80
#